data_AF-A0A0M3IY96-F1
#
_entry.id   AF-A0A0M3IY96-F1
#
_cell.length_a   1.000
_cell.length_b   1.000
_cell.length_c   1.000
_cell.angle_alpha   90.00
_cell.angle_beta   90.00
_cell.angle_gamma   90.00
#
_symmetry.space_group_name_H-M   'P 1'
#
loop_
_entity.id
_entity.type
_entity.pdbx_description
1 polymer ?
#
loop_
_entity_poly.entity_id
_entity_poly.type
_entity_poly.pdbx_seq_one_letter_code
_entity_poly.pdbx_strand_id
1 'polypeptide(L)'
;MYQYLAATYDESSFSPLHFGLPIVTCQSSEKLVTLNNKDIHDVPICHPVALLPSGQRKTLQNGPMKRNRFKCEALICKRCRCDVERGYKLSSEGDDAHCVQQCPITKYISSDCLKSESPELC
;
A
#
# COMPACT_ATOMS: atom_id res chain seq x y z
N MET A 1 -1.01 14.42 51.87
CA MET A 1 -1.26 13.33 50.92
C MET A 1 -1.49 13.99 49.56
N TYR A 2 -0.55 13.85 48.63
CA TYR A 2 -0.67 14.43 47.30
C TYR A 2 -1.66 13.60 46.48
N GLN A 3 -2.65 14.24 45.89
CA GLN A 3 -3.26 13.76 44.64
C GLN A 3 -3.79 14.96 43.85
N TYR A 4 -3.01 15.31 42.84
CA TYR A 4 -3.40 16.15 41.72
C TYR A 4 -4.26 15.33 40.75
N LEU A 5 -5.32 15.92 40.20
CA LEU A 5 -5.56 16.07 38.76
C LEU A 5 -6.91 16.79 38.52
N ALA A 6 -6.80 18.11 38.32
CA ALA A 6 -7.66 18.90 37.44
C ALA A 6 -7.24 18.60 35.97
N ALA A 7 -7.97 18.88 34.90
CA ALA A 7 -9.14 19.73 34.68
C ALA A 7 -9.84 19.25 33.40
N THR A 8 -11.14 19.51 33.33
CA THR A 8 -11.97 19.52 32.11
C THR A 8 -11.48 20.60 31.14
N TYR A 9 -11.25 20.28 29.86
CA TYR A 9 -11.09 21.28 28.80
C TYR A 9 -11.86 20.87 27.54
N ASP A 10 -13.02 21.52 27.38
CA ASP A 10 -13.65 21.82 26.10
C ASP A 10 -12.86 23.00 25.49
N GLU A 11 -12.26 22.81 24.31
CA GLU A 11 -11.70 23.92 23.52
C GLU A 11 -12.28 23.89 22.12
N SER A 12 -13.42 24.55 22.01
CA SER A 12 -13.77 25.35 20.83
C SER A 12 -12.77 26.52 20.70
N SER A 13 -11.80 26.53 19.76
CA SER A 13 -10.97 27.74 19.52
C SER A 13 -10.27 27.83 18.15
N PHE A 14 -10.75 28.78 17.34
CA PHE A 14 -10.07 29.80 16.51
C PHE A 14 -8.81 29.52 15.62
N SER A 15 -9.06 29.57 14.30
CA SER A 15 -8.42 30.29 13.14
C SER A 15 -6.93 30.74 13.14
N PRO A 16 -6.21 30.72 11.99
CA PRO A 16 -6.31 31.82 11.01
C PRO A 16 -6.24 31.42 9.51
N LEU A 17 -6.68 32.33 8.65
CA LEU A 17 -6.56 32.32 7.19
C LEU A 17 -5.12 32.02 6.74
N HIS A 18 -4.82 30.74 6.48
CA HIS A 18 -3.72 30.38 5.59
C HIS A 18 -4.30 30.19 4.20
N PHE A 19 -3.62 30.74 3.19
CA PHE A 19 -3.79 30.36 1.79
C PHE A 19 -3.60 28.84 1.71
N GLY A 20 -4.69 28.11 1.92
CA GLY A 20 -4.68 26.74 2.39
C GLY A 20 -4.42 25.80 1.24
N LEU A 21 -3.14 25.48 1.00
CA LEU A 21 -2.81 24.26 0.28
C LEU A 21 -3.55 23.11 1.00
N PRO A 22 -4.29 22.26 0.26
CA PRO A 22 -5.06 21.19 0.88
C PRO A 22 -4.16 20.34 1.77
N ILE A 23 -4.56 20.15 3.03
CA ILE A 23 -3.85 19.27 3.97
C ILE A 23 -4.00 17.85 3.42
N VAL A 24 -2.96 17.35 2.76
CA VAL A 24 -2.93 16.01 2.21
C VAL A 24 -2.96 15.02 3.37
N THR A 25 -4.07 14.30 3.51
CA THR A 25 -4.25 13.27 4.53
C THR A 25 -4.16 11.90 3.84
N CYS A 26 -3.23 11.06 4.29
CA CYS A 26 -3.03 9.71 3.73
C CYS A 26 -3.82 8.65 4.48
N GLN A 27 -4.07 7.52 3.83
CA GLN A 27 -4.68 6.37 4.50
C GLN A 27 -3.73 5.75 5.52
N SER A 28 -4.27 4.92 6.43
CA SER A 28 -3.48 4.25 7.48
C SER A 28 -2.43 3.26 6.95
N SER A 29 -2.61 2.77 5.72
CA SER A 29 -1.70 1.90 4.97
C SER A 29 -0.67 2.67 4.13
N GLU A 30 -0.75 4.00 4.15
CA GLU A 30 0.06 4.91 3.35
C GLU A 30 0.89 5.83 4.23
N LYS A 31 1.90 6.45 3.62
CA LYS A 31 2.63 7.57 4.19
C LYS A 31 2.78 8.70 3.18
N LEU A 32 2.84 9.92 3.70
CA LEU A 32 3.10 11.10 2.88
C LEU A 32 4.58 11.12 2.48
N VAL A 33 4.85 10.92 1.20
CA VAL A 33 6.21 11.00 0.67
C VAL A 33 6.41 12.38 0.05
N THR A 34 7.50 13.04 0.45
CA THR A 34 7.95 14.30 -0.15
C THR A 34 9.17 14.01 -1.01
N LEU A 35 9.08 14.38 -2.29
CA LEU A 35 10.12 14.15 -3.29
C LEU A 35 10.54 15.49 -3.89
N ASN A 36 11.84 15.69 -4.09
CA ASN A 36 12.36 16.83 -4.82
C ASN A 36 12.34 16.55 -6.32
N ASN A 37 12.68 17.57 -7.12
CA ASN A 37 12.77 17.44 -8.56
C ASN A 37 13.67 16.26 -8.97
N LYS A 38 13.15 15.41 -9.86
CA LYS A 38 13.77 14.17 -10.36
C LYS A 38 13.97 13.06 -9.34
N ASP A 39 13.58 13.24 -8.08
CA ASP A 39 13.54 12.15 -7.12
C ASP A 39 12.51 11.11 -7.56
N ILE A 40 12.82 9.87 -7.22
CA ILE A 40 12.07 8.69 -7.63
C ILE A 40 11.68 7.90 -6.40
N HIS A 41 10.41 7.51 -6.35
CA HIS A 41 9.89 6.66 -5.31
C HIS A 41 9.22 5.42 -5.89
N ASP A 42 9.69 4.27 -5.45
CA ASP A 42 9.23 2.97 -5.89
C ASP A 42 8.38 2.30 -4.81
N VAL A 43 7.18 1.88 -5.20
CA VAL A 43 6.31 1.05 -4.36
C VAL A 43 6.24 -0.34 -4.97
N PRO A 44 6.54 -1.42 -4.22
CA PRO A 44 6.41 -2.77 -4.74
C PRO A 44 4.96 -3.11 -5.07
N ILE A 45 4.75 -3.87 -6.13
CA ILE A 45 3.45 -4.36 -6.55
C ILE A 45 3.39 -5.87 -6.28
N CYS A 46 2.26 -6.32 -5.74
CA CYS A 46 2.00 -7.72 -5.49
C CYS A 46 2.16 -8.58 -6.73
N HIS A 47 2.88 -9.69 -6.59
CA HIS A 47 2.84 -10.76 -7.57
C HIS A 47 1.48 -11.46 -7.53
N PRO A 48 1.04 -12.06 -8.66
CA PRO A 48 -0.15 -12.90 -8.66
C PRO A 48 0.04 -14.10 -7.72
N VAL A 49 -0.95 -14.32 -6.86
CA VAL A 49 -0.95 -15.41 -5.87
C VAL A 49 -2.07 -16.38 -6.21
N ALA A 50 -1.74 -17.66 -6.32
CA ALA A 50 -2.71 -18.73 -6.37
C ALA A 50 -3.03 -19.27 -4.98
N LEU A 51 -4.29 -19.62 -4.76
CA LEU A 51 -4.71 -20.47 -3.65
C LEU A 51 -4.82 -21.91 -4.13
N LEU A 52 -4.04 -22.79 -3.51
CA LEU A 52 -4.10 -24.23 -3.71
C LEU A 52 -5.29 -24.83 -2.95
N PRO A 53 -5.79 -26.02 -3.33
CA PRO A 53 -6.83 -26.74 -2.60
C PRO A 53 -6.45 -27.05 -1.15
N SER A 54 -5.15 -27.14 -0.84
CA SER A 54 -4.63 -27.30 0.52
C SER A 54 -4.79 -26.04 1.39
N GLY A 55 -5.29 -24.93 0.83
CA GLY A 55 -5.32 -23.61 1.46
C GLY A 55 -3.97 -22.89 1.42
N GLN A 56 -2.93 -23.50 0.85
CA GLN A 56 -1.62 -22.87 0.72
C GLN A 56 -1.65 -21.78 -0.36
N ARG A 57 -1.04 -20.63 -0.05
CA ARG A 57 -0.80 -19.56 -1.03
C ARG A 57 0.51 -19.82 -1.76
N LYS A 58 0.47 -19.79 -3.09
CA LYS A 58 1.64 -19.95 -3.95
C LYS A 58 1.76 -18.77 -4.91
N THR A 59 2.90 -18.09 -4.89
CA THR A 59 3.21 -17.05 -5.88
C THR A 59 3.34 -17.69 -7.26
N LEU A 60 2.62 -17.17 -8.25
CA LEU A 60 2.60 -17.71 -9.61
C LEU A 60 3.75 -17.21 -10.49
N GLN A 61 4.33 -16.07 -10.13
CA GLN A 61 5.41 -15.47 -10.89
C GLN A 61 6.75 -15.74 -10.23
N ASN A 62 7.70 -16.25 -11.03
CA ASN A 62 9.11 -16.34 -10.65
C ASN A 62 9.83 -15.07 -11.10
N GLY A 63 10.75 -14.56 -10.26
CA GLY A 63 11.58 -13.39 -10.59
C GLY A 63 11.37 -12.20 -9.65
N PRO A 64 11.96 -11.04 -9.97
CA PRO A 64 11.88 -9.86 -9.11
C PRO A 64 10.45 -9.30 -9.05
N MET A 65 10.10 -8.76 -7.89
CA MET A 65 8.82 -8.07 -7.69
C MET A 65 8.78 -6.79 -8.51
N LYS A 66 7.71 -6.62 -9.30
CA LYS A 66 7.46 -5.39 -10.05
C LYS A 66 7.31 -4.20 -9.09
N ARG A 67 7.59 -3.00 -9.58
CA ARG A 67 7.55 -1.77 -8.80
C ARG A 67 6.82 -0.67 -9.57
N ASN A 68 5.91 0.01 -8.89
CA ASN A 68 5.28 1.21 -9.39
C ASN A 68 6.20 2.39 -9.10
N ARG A 69 6.79 2.95 -10.15
CA ARG A 69 7.78 4.03 -10.07
C ARG A 69 7.09 5.37 -10.24
N PHE A 70 7.24 6.26 -9.28
CA PHE A 70 6.79 7.64 -9.38
C PHE A 70 8.00 8.58 -9.39
N LYS A 71 8.11 9.40 -10.44
CA LYS A 71 9.15 10.42 -10.58
C LYS A 71 8.53 11.80 -10.40
N CYS A 72 9.13 12.63 -9.56
CA CYS A 72 8.68 14.00 -9.41
C CYS A 72 9.22 14.89 -10.55
N GLU A 73 8.32 15.44 -11.36
CA GLU A 73 8.68 16.38 -12.45
C GLU A 73 8.61 17.86 -12.00
N ALA A 74 7.98 18.14 -10.84
CA ALA A 74 7.89 19.48 -10.25
C ALA A 74 9.09 19.79 -9.34
N LEU A 75 9.14 21.00 -8.77
CA LEU A 75 10.17 21.36 -7.79
C LEU A 75 10.09 20.47 -6.54
N ILE A 76 8.88 20.28 -6.03
CA ILE A 76 8.56 19.40 -4.89
C ILE A 76 7.24 18.71 -5.19
N CYS A 77 7.17 17.40 -4.98
CA CYS A 77 5.96 16.61 -5.05
C CYS A 77 5.64 16.04 -3.66
N LYS A 78 4.39 16.20 -3.22
CA LYS A 78 3.86 15.55 -2.03
C LYS A 78 2.75 14.61 -2.44
N ARG A 79 2.90 13.31 -2.14
CA ARG A 79 1.91 12.30 -2.52
C ARG A 79 1.85 11.18 -1.48
N CYS A 80 0.64 10.69 -1.21
CA CYS A 80 0.45 9.48 -0.43
C CYS A 80 0.90 8.27 -1.25
N ARG A 81 1.73 7.43 -0.64
CA ARG A 81 2.25 6.19 -1.23
C ARG A 81 2.20 5.11 -0.16
N CYS A 82 2.15 3.84 -0.56
CA CYS A 82 2.11 2.75 0.40
C CYS A 82 3.30 2.83 1.37
N ASP A 83 3.06 2.54 2.64
CA ASP A 83 4.12 2.52 3.63
C ASP A 83 4.95 1.22 3.52
N VAL A 84 5.93 1.25 2.62
CA VAL A 84 6.81 0.11 2.33
C VAL A 84 7.62 -0.32 3.55
N GLU A 85 7.97 0.60 4.45
CA GLU A 85 8.72 0.28 5.68
C GLU A 85 7.89 -0.55 6.64
N ARG A 86 6.56 -0.33 6.67
CA ARG A 86 5.60 -1.17 7.40
C ARG A 86 5.13 -2.41 6.61
N GLY A 87 5.78 -2.70 5.49
CA GLY A 87 5.53 -3.88 4.67
C GLY A 87 4.35 -3.77 3.70
N TYR A 88 3.79 -2.58 3.50
CA TYR A 88 2.69 -2.38 2.54
C TYR A 88 3.21 -2.34 1.09
N LYS A 89 2.37 -2.84 0.18
CA LYS A 89 2.61 -2.97 -1.27
C LYS A 89 1.34 -2.62 -2.02
N LEU A 90 1.43 -2.30 -3.30
CA LEU A 90 0.25 -2.14 -4.15
C LEU A 90 -0.36 -3.50 -4.48
N SER A 91 -1.69 -3.60 -4.43
CA SER A 91 -2.45 -4.82 -4.74
C SER A 91 -2.34 -5.25 -6.20
N SER A 92 -2.19 -4.30 -7.12
CA SER A 92 -2.18 -4.50 -8.57
C SER A 92 -1.41 -3.36 -9.28
N GLU A 93 -1.29 -3.45 -10.62
CA GLU A 93 -0.71 -2.40 -11.47
C GLU A 93 -1.71 -1.31 -11.88
N GLY A 94 -3.01 -1.50 -11.60
CA GLY A 94 -4.09 -0.61 -12.05
C GLY A 94 -4.22 0.67 -11.23
N ASP A 95 -5.01 1.61 -11.75
CA ASP A 95 -5.32 2.89 -11.09
C ASP A 95 -6.19 2.72 -9.84
N ASP A 96 -6.89 1.59 -9.73
CA ASP A 96 -7.69 1.15 -8.59
C ASP A 96 -6.87 0.38 -7.53
N ALA A 97 -5.54 0.34 -7.67
CA ALA A 97 -4.68 -0.37 -6.73
C ALA A 97 -4.73 0.26 -5.32
N HIS A 98 -4.75 -0.59 -4.30
CA HIS A 98 -4.74 -0.20 -2.90
C HIS A 98 -3.51 -0.76 -2.17
N CYS A 99 -3.14 -0.11 -1.07
CA CYS A 99 -2.01 -0.54 -0.25
C CYS A 99 -2.41 -1.70 0.68
N VAL A 100 -1.77 -2.85 0.50
CA VAL A 100 -2.04 -4.09 1.24
C VAL A 100 -0.75 -4.67 1.83
N GLN A 101 -0.85 -5.30 3.00
CA GLN A 101 0.28 -6.08 3.56
C GLN A 101 0.34 -7.49 2.99
N GLN A 102 -0.81 -8.07 2.64
CA GLN A 102 -0.91 -9.38 2.03
C GLN A 102 -1.46 -9.26 0.61
N CYS A 103 -0.78 -9.92 -0.33
CA CYS A 103 -1.19 -9.87 -1.73
C CYS A 103 -2.51 -10.62 -1.96
N PRO A 104 -3.42 -10.05 -2.76
CA PRO A 104 -4.70 -10.69 -3.05
C PRO A 104 -4.50 -11.99 -3.83
N ILE A 105 -5.42 -12.93 -3.64
CA ILE A 105 -5.46 -14.17 -4.42
C ILE A 105 -6.01 -13.82 -5.80
N THR A 106 -5.24 -14.10 -6.84
CA THR A 106 -5.61 -13.81 -8.24
C THR A 106 -6.08 -15.06 -8.97
N LYS A 107 -5.81 -16.27 -8.44
CA LYS A 107 -6.19 -17.54 -9.07
C LYS A 107 -6.51 -18.59 -8.02
N TYR A 108 -7.50 -19.43 -8.30
CA TYR A 108 -7.80 -20.62 -7.51
C TYR A 108 -7.43 -21.83 -8.35
N ILE A 109 -6.56 -22.71 -7.80
CA ILE A 109 -6.16 -23.94 -8.48
C ILE A 109 -7.05 -25.06 -7.94
N SER A 110 -7.72 -25.79 -8.84
CA SER A 110 -8.56 -26.92 -8.44
C SER A 110 -7.70 -28.15 -8.09
N SER A 111 -8.29 -29.08 -7.33
CA SER A 111 -7.66 -30.37 -7.02
C SER A 111 -7.37 -31.21 -8.26
N ASP A 112 -8.14 -31.01 -9.32
CA ASP A 112 -8.02 -31.79 -10.55
C ASP A 112 -6.79 -31.37 -11.36
N CYS A 113 -6.43 -30.09 -11.30
CA CYS A 113 -5.21 -29.56 -11.91
C CYS A 113 -3.92 -30.08 -11.27
N LEU A 114 -3.94 -30.46 -9.98
CA LEU A 114 -2.79 -31.05 -9.30
C LEU A 114 -2.53 -32.50 -9.69
N LYS A 115 -3.54 -33.18 -10.25
CA LYS A 115 -3.47 -34.59 -10.67
C LYS A 115 -3.17 -34.73 -12.18
N SER A 116 -3.13 -33.62 -12.91
CA SER A 116 -2.87 -33.59 -14.36
C SER A 116 -1.37 -33.67 -14.65
N GLU A 117 -0.97 -34.50 -15.62
CA GLU A 117 0.40 -34.55 -16.16
C GLU A 117 0.80 -33.27 -16.91
N SER A 118 -0.14 -32.34 -17.15
CA SER A 118 0.11 -31.05 -17.82
C SER A 118 -0.48 -29.88 -17.00
N PRO A 119 0.14 -29.53 -15.86
CA PRO A 119 -0.34 -28.48 -14.97
C PRO A 119 -0.23 -27.06 -15.57
N GLU A 120 0.45 -26.90 -16.71
CA GLU A 120 0.61 -25.62 -17.42
C GLU A 120 -0.65 -25.16 -18.18
N LEU A 121 -1.61 -26.06 -18.39
CA LEU A 121 -2.93 -25.75 -18.96
C LEU A 121 -3.95 -25.32 -17.89
N CYS A 122 -3.49 -25.28 -16.63
CA CYS A 122 -4.19 -24.78 -15.45
C CYS A 122 -3.45 -23.59 -14.82
#